data_AF-A0A832AR40-F1
#
_entry.id   AF-A0A832AR40-F1
#
_cell.length_a   1.000
_cell.length_b   1.000
_cell.length_c   1.000
_cell.angle_alpha   90.00
_cell.angle_beta   90.00
_cell.angle_gamma   90.00
#
_symmetry.space_group_name_H-M   'P 1'
#
loop_
_entity.id
_entity.type
_entity.pdbx_description
1 polymer ?
#
loop_
_entity_poly.entity_id
_entity_poly.type
_entity_poly.pdbx_seq_one_letter_code
_entity_poly.pdbx_strand_id
1 'polypeptide(L)'
;KGLMASLALTPDKASRAVFASEPGVVGAICRDRCFANNLVMRHVGDRMIIAPPLVLTKDDVDILIERATRALDEAMDEVRAQGLMVAG
;
A
#
# COMPACT_ATOMS: atom_id res chain seq x y z
N LYS A 1 -2.90 -12.28 17.34
CA LYS A 1 -3.44 -13.04 16.19
C LYS A 1 -4.75 -12.40 15.79
N GLY A 2 -4.95 -12.09 14.52
CA GLY A 2 -6.14 -11.39 14.04
C GLY A 2 -6.05 -11.09 12.55
N LEU A 3 -7.09 -10.49 12.00
CA LEU A 3 -7.19 -10.08 10.60
C LEU A 3 -7.00 -8.56 10.51
N MET A 4 -5.86 -8.07 10.99
CA MET A 4 -5.46 -6.67 10.85
C MET A 4 -4.00 -6.64 10.40
N ALA A 5 -3.72 -5.86 9.35
CA ALA A 5 -2.37 -5.71 8.83
C ALA A 5 -2.08 -4.26 8.45
N SER A 6 -0.80 -3.90 8.52
CA SER A 6 -0.28 -2.62 8.05
C SER A 6 1.02 -2.84 7.29
N LEU A 7 1.13 -2.19 6.13
CA LEU A 7 2.32 -2.15 5.29
C LEU A 7 2.87 -0.72 5.27
N ALA A 8 4.10 -0.53 5.75
CA ALA A 8 4.77 0.76 5.66
C ALA A 8 5.44 0.90 4.29
N LEU A 9 5.12 1.96 3.56
CA LEU A 9 5.79 2.31 2.31
C LEU A 9 7.06 3.10 2.65
N THR A 10 8.13 2.87 1.89
CA THR A 10 9.42 3.54 2.10
C THR A 10 10.19 3.60 0.78
N PRO A 11 10.91 4.70 0.51
CA PRO A 11 11.80 4.80 -0.65
C PRO A 11 13.12 4.03 -0.44
N ASP A 12 13.52 3.76 0.81
CA ASP A 12 14.71 2.99 1.15
C ASP A 12 14.43 2.01 2.30
N LYS A 13 14.43 0.72 1.95
CA LYS A 13 14.17 -0.38 2.87
C LYS A 13 15.26 -0.56 3.94
N ALA A 14 16.51 -0.21 3.65
CA ALA A 14 17.63 -0.42 4.57
C ALA A 14 17.56 0.57 5.74
N SER A 15 17.36 1.85 5.43
CA SER A 15 17.21 2.91 6.43
C SER A 15 15.79 3.05 6.98
N ARG A 16 14.79 2.47 6.31
CA ARG A 16 13.36 2.69 6.57
C ARG A 16 13.00 4.17 6.49
N ALA A 17 13.57 4.85 5.49
CA ALA A 17 13.38 6.27 5.28
C ALA A 17 11.91 6.65 5.10
N VAL A 18 11.60 7.89 5.44
CA VAL A 18 10.35 8.53 5.04
C VAL A 18 10.49 9.04 3.59
N PHE A 19 9.37 9.22 2.90
CA PHE A 19 9.39 9.92 1.62
C PHE A 19 9.69 11.40 1.83
N ALA A 20 10.41 12.01 0.88
CA ALA A 20 10.69 13.45 0.87
C ALA A 20 9.44 14.29 0.53
N SER A 21 8.41 13.68 -0.06
CA SER A 21 7.12 14.31 -0.32
C SER A 21 6.36 14.59 0.97
N GLU A 22 5.29 15.39 0.88
CA GLU A 22 4.37 15.55 2.01
C GLU A 22 3.83 14.19 2.50
N PRO A 23 3.66 13.99 3.82
CA PRO A 23 3.21 12.71 4.36
C PRO A 23 1.87 12.27 3.78
N GLY A 24 1.83 11.03 3.27
CA GLY A 24 0.60 10.43 2.72
C GLY A 24 0.34 10.68 1.25
N VAL A 25 1.19 11.45 0.54
CA VAL A 25 1.09 11.56 -0.93
C VAL A 25 1.28 10.20 -1.58
N VAL A 26 2.33 9.46 -1.19
CA VAL A 26 2.59 8.12 -1.74
C VAL A 26 1.56 7.10 -1.25
N GLY A 27 1.14 7.20 0.02
CA GLY A 27 0.02 6.41 0.54
C GLY A 27 -1.30 6.61 -0.22
N ALA A 28 -1.61 7.85 -0.62
CA ALA A 28 -2.80 8.16 -1.42
C ALA A 28 -2.75 7.53 -2.81
N ILE A 29 -1.62 7.64 -3.51
CA ILE A 29 -1.39 6.98 -4.82
C ILE A 29 -1.61 5.47 -4.69
N CYS A 30 -1.00 4.84 -3.69
CA CYS A 30 -1.17 3.40 -3.46
C CYS A 30 -2.63 3.04 -3.16
N ARG A 31 -3.34 3.85 -2.38
CA ARG A 31 -4.76 3.64 -2.09
C ARG A 31 -5.60 3.72 -3.36
N ASP A 32 -5.36 4.69 -4.23
CA ASP A 32 -6.13 4.85 -5.46
C ASP A 32 -5.91 3.66 -6.41
N ARG A 33 -4.69 3.10 -6.45
CA ARG A 33 -4.40 1.83 -7.15
C ARG A 33 -5.09 0.63 -6.52
N CYS A 34 -5.23 0.56 -5.20
CA CYS A 34 -6.05 -0.49 -4.57
C CYS A 34 -7.52 -0.39 -5.04
N PHE A 35 -8.09 0.82 -5.06
CA PHE A 35 -9.47 1.03 -5.54
C PHE A 35 -9.64 0.65 -7.01
N ALA A 36 -8.71 1.04 -7.89
CA ALA A 36 -8.71 0.64 -9.30
C ALA A 36 -8.67 -0.88 -9.49
N ASN A 37 -8.06 -1.59 -8.54
CA ASN A 37 -7.91 -3.04 -8.52
C ASN A 37 -9.02 -3.79 -7.75
N ASN A 38 -10.16 -3.14 -7.48
CA ASN A 38 -11.28 -3.71 -6.73
C ASN A 38 -10.87 -4.21 -5.34
N LEU A 39 -9.95 -3.50 -4.68
CA LEU A 39 -9.47 -3.80 -3.34
C LEU A 39 -9.63 -2.58 -2.44
N VAL A 40 -10.38 -2.74 -1.34
CA VAL A 40 -10.55 -1.68 -0.36
C VAL A 40 -9.44 -1.80 0.70
N MET A 41 -8.35 -1.07 0.46
CA MET A 41 -7.32 -0.77 1.47
C MET A 41 -7.30 0.73 1.73
N ARG A 42 -6.96 1.11 2.97
CA ARG A 42 -6.88 2.51 3.38
C ARG A 42 -5.44 2.90 3.62
N HIS A 43 -5.08 4.15 3.32
CA HIS A 43 -3.81 4.72 3.76
C HIS A 43 -3.97 5.54 5.05
N VAL A 44 -2.92 5.57 5.87
CA VAL A 44 -2.74 6.48 7.01
C VAL A 44 -1.30 7.00 6.94
N GLY A 45 -1.12 8.22 6.43
CA GLY A 45 0.18 8.64 5.91
C GLY A 45 0.66 7.67 4.82
N ASP A 46 1.94 7.36 4.78
CA ASP A 46 2.53 6.39 3.83
C ASP A 46 2.46 4.94 4.33
N ARG A 47 1.37 4.59 5.01
CA ARG A 47 1.09 3.23 5.45
C ARG A 47 -0.23 2.75 4.90
N MET A 48 -0.22 1.58 4.26
CA MET A 48 -1.44 0.89 3.87
C MET A 48 -1.93 0.04 5.04
N ILE A 49 -3.23 0.05 5.29
CA ILE A 49 -3.89 -0.70 6.36
C ILE A 49 -5.08 -1.47 5.81
N ILE A 50 -5.32 -2.65 6.39
CA ILE A 50 -6.47 -3.49 6.06
C ILE A 50 -6.98 -4.23 7.30
N ALA A 51 -8.30 -4.31 7.41
CA ALA A 51 -9.02 -5.04 8.45
C ALA A 51 -10.25 -5.70 7.81
N PRO A 52 -10.09 -6.84 7.11
CA PRO A 52 -11.19 -7.50 6.43
C PRO A 52 -12.21 -8.09 7.43
N PRO A 53 -13.40 -8.48 6.95
CA PRO A 53 -14.39 -9.17 7.78
C PRO A 53 -13.82 -10.42 8.45
N LEU A 54 -14.29 -10.74 9.66
CA LEU A 54 -13.78 -11.89 10.42
C LEU A 54 -14.15 -13.26 9.82
N VAL A 55 -15.07 -13.27 8.85
CA VAL A 55 -15.54 -14.46 8.12
C VAL A 55 -14.70 -14.79 6.87
N LEU A 56 -13.63 -14.02 6.61
CA LEU A 56 -12.76 -14.19 5.45
C LEU A 56 -12.16 -15.60 5.40
N THR A 57 -12.24 -16.26 4.25
CA THR A 57 -11.63 -17.58 4.02
C THR A 57 -10.17 -17.45 3.56
N LYS A 58 -9.45 -18.57 3.47
CA LYS A 58 -8.08 -18.56 2.93
C LYS A 58 -8.05 -18.18 1.45
N ASP A 59 -9.00 -18.67 0.67
CA ASP A 59 -9.09 -18.36 -0.76
C ASP A 59 -9.37 -16.85 -0.97
N ASP A 60 -10.17 -16.24 -0.10
CA ASP A 60 -10.37 -14.78 -0.12
C ASP A 60 -9.08 -14.01 0.25
N VAL A 61 -8.25 -14.55 1.15
CA VAL A 61 -6.93 -13.99 1.46
C VAL A 61 -6.04 -14.01 0.22
N ASP A 62 -6.02 -15.10 -0.54
CA ASP A 62 -5.20 -15.21 -1.74
C ASP A 62 -5.62 -14.16 -2.79
N ILE A 63 -6.92 -13.97 -2.99
CA ILE A 63 -7.46 -12.92 -3.88
C ILE A 63 -7.09 -11.50 -3.38
N LEU A 64 -7.17 -11.27 -2.06
CA LEU A 64 -6.80 -10.01 -1.45
C LEU A 64 -5.31 -9.71 -1.68
N ILE A 65 -4.43 -10.70 -1.48
CA ILE A 65 -2.99 -10.56 -1.66
C ILE A 65 -2.66 -10.32 -3.14
N GLU A 66 -3.27 -11.06 -4.07
CA GLU A 66 -3.08 -10.86 -5.51
C GLU A 66 -3.37 -9.40 -5.91
N ARG A 67 -4.52 -8.88 -5.49
CA ARG A 67 -4.91 -7.49 -5.79
C ARG A 67 -4.03 -6.47 -5.09
N ALA A 68 -3.59 -6.75 -3.86
CA ALA A 68 -2.72 -5.86 -3.10
C ALA A 68 -1.34 -5.75 -3.76
N THR A 69 -0.76 -6.89 -4.17
CA THR A 69 0.52 -6.93 -4.88
C THR A 69 0.45 -6.14 -6.18
N ARG A 70 -0.59 -6.37 -7.00
CA ARG A 70 -0.77 -5.61 -8.25
C ARG A 70 -0.86 -4.10 -8.01
N ALA A 71 -1.64 -3.69 -6.99
CA ALA A 71 -1.76 -2.28 -6.64
C ALA A 71 -0.44 -1.67 -6.15
N LEU A 72 0.38 -2.43 -5.44
CA LEU A 72 1.70 -1.99 -4.97
C LEU A 72 2.69 -1.82 -6.14
N ASP A 73 2.69 -2.74 -7.10
CA ASP A 73 3.55 -2.65 -8.27
C ASP A 73 3.18 -1.43 -9.13
N GLU A 74 1.90 -1.25 -9.43
CA GLU A 74 1.41 -0.08 -10.17
C GLU A 74 1.68 1.23 -9.43
N ALA A 75 1.51 1.24 -8.11
CA ALA A 75 1.82 2.42 -7.29
C ALA A 75 3.33 2.71 -7.30
N MET A 76 4.19 1.69 -7.25
CA MET A 76 5.63 1.87 -7.33
C MET A 76 6.06 2.49 -8.67
N ASP A 77 5.48 2.02 -9.78
CA ASP A 77 5.75 2.56 -11.11
C ASP A 77 5.27 4.00 -11.23
N GLU A 78 4.10 4.33 -10.70
CA GLU A 78 3.59 5.70 -10.68
C GLU A 78 4.44 6.64 -9.80
N VAL A 79 4.81 6.21 -8.60
CA VAL A 79 5.67 6.98 -7.68
C VAL A 79 7.03 7.26 -8.33
N ARG A 80 7.59 6.29 -9.07
CA ARG A 80 8.82 6.48 -9.85
C ARG A 80 8.61 7.45 -11.00
N ALA A 81 7.52 7.31 -11.77
CA ALA A 81 7.22 8.20 -12.90
C ALA A 81 7.02 9.65 -12.46
N GLN A 82 6.45 9.87 -11.28
CA GLN A 82 6.28 11.20 -10.68
C GLN A 82 7.55 11.72 -9.98
N GLY A 83 8.64 10.95 -9.94
CA GLY A 83 9.88 11.34 -9.27
C GLY A 83 9.79 11.41 -7.74
N LEU A 84 8.81 10.73 -7.14
CA LEU A 84 8.52 10.76 -5.71
C LEU A 84 9.29 9.68 -4.91
N MET A 85 10.04 8.80 -5.59
CA MET A 85 10.84 7.74 -4.96
C MET A 85 12.16 8.29 -4.37
N VAL A 86 12.03 9.26 -3.46
CA VAL A 86 13.14 10.01 -2.87
C VAL A 86 13.04 9.94 -1.35
N ALA A 87 14.15 9.58 -0.70
CA ALA A 87 14.27 9.59 0.75
C ALA A 87 14.35 11.04 1.28
N GLY A 88 13.54 11.35 2.28
CA GLY A 88 13.55 12.63 3.02
C GLY A 88 14.49 12.64 4.21
#